data_AF-A0A518LPC7-F1
#
_entry.id   AF-A0A518LPC7-F1
#
_cell.length_a   1.000
_cell.length_b   1.000
_cell.length_c   1.000
_cell.angle_alpha   90.00
_cell.angle_beta   90.00
_cell.angle_gamma   90.00
#
_symmetry.space_group_name_H-M   'P 1'
#
loop_
_entity.id
_entity.type
_entity.pdbx_description
1 polymer ?
#
loop_
_entity_poly.entity_id
_entity_poly.type
_entity_poly.pdbx_seq_one_letter_code
_entity_poly.pdbx_strand_id
1 'polypeptide(L)'
;MNGRFGFAVTGMMGLALGVGFLAVPSARAVEPPEDQQGAMDEDRPPRRGPMGGPRMHDGPPPGHSEDGMDDGPRRPMRERRGEGPDGGRRWREGPPELTDETLDKVMALVADKFPIMHQRLTRLREENPERFRRSIGRMVGVYHEYQMLKERHPEMAETLIDEIRGEQQLADLIEQHRAASGDAPKQAQIETTMREAVRTQVNLMLKRREARLADFGARIAQQQERLAEEQAKLADEKTRVDELVNQRLEDIKAGKMPPKHGPFEGRGFGKGPPGGPGGPGLGGPDERRMRMRDGKGPRHPRPRPDEDMPPEDGEMLPPPPPPGE
;
A
#
# COMPACT_ATOMS: atom_id res chain seq x y z
N MET A 1 45.75 -28.06 -8.35
CA MET A 1 44.94 -27.06 -9.08
C MET A 1 43.72 -26.72 -8.25
N ASN A 2 43.83 -25.73 -7.35
CA ASN A 2 42.72 -25.28 -6.49
C ASN A 2 42.27 -23.90 -6.99
N GLY A 3 41.28 -23.91 -7.89
CA GLY A 3 40.66 -22.69 -8.42
C GLY A 3 39.72 -22.09 -7.38
N ARG A 4 40.19 -21.05 -6.67
CA ARG A 4 39.33 -20.16 -5.87
C ARG A 4 38.50 -19.29 -6.82
N PHE A 5 37.28 -19.73 -7.15
CA PHE A 5 36.26 -18.85 -7.72
C PHE A 5 35.59 -18.08 -6.60
N GLY A 6 36.07 -16.86 -6.34
CA GLY A 6 35.39 -15.89 -5.49
C GLY A 6 34.19 -15.31 -6.24
N PHE A 7 33.00 -15.88 -6.04
CA PHE A 7 31.76 -15.27 -6.51
C PHE A 7 31.39 -14.12 -5.57
N ALA A 8 31.72 -12.89 -5.98
CA ALA A 8 31.17 -11.68 -5.39
C ALA A 8 29.72 -11.51 -5.89
N VAL A 9 28.76 -12.16 -5.22
CA VAL A 9 27.32 -11.96 -5.47
C VAL A 9 26.89 -10.66 -4.78
N THR A 10 27.12 -9.55 -5.45
CA THR A 10 26.60 -8.23 -5.09
C THR A 10 25.08 -8.27 -5.30
N GLY A 11 24.33 -8.48 -4.22
CA GLY A 11 22.89 -8.68 -4.26
C GLY A 11 22.12 -7.41 -4.60
N MET A 12 21.65 -7.31 -5.84
CA MET A 12 20.50 -6.50 -6.21
C MET A 12 19.21 -7.27 -5.88
N MET A 13 18.79 -7.22 -4.61
CA MET A 13 17.38 -7.39 -4.28
C MET A 13 16.92 -6.07 -3.71
N GLY A 14 16.31 -5.27 -4.58
CA GLY A 14 15.89 -3.90 -4.32
C GLY A 14 15.18 -3.32 -5.53
N LEU A 15 14.30 -4.10 -6.16
CA LEU A 15 13.34 -3.57 -7.12
C LEU A 15 11.97 -3.62 -6.45
N ALA A 16 11.71 -2.61 -5.61
CA ALA A 16 10.36 -2.11 -5.50
C ALA A 16 10.04 -1.49 -6.87
N LEU A 17 9.48 -2.30 -7.78
CA LEU A 17 8.89 -1.80 -9.01
C LEU A 17 7.65 -1.01 -8.61
N GLY A 18 7.87 0.26 -8.25
CA GLY A 18 6.86 1.30 -8.32
C GLY A 18 6.50 1.48 -9.79
N VAL A 19 5.60 0.63 -10.28
CA VAL A 19 5.00 0.76 -11.60
C VAL A 19 4.04 1.94 -11.53
N GLY A 20 4.60 3.16 -11.62
CA GLY A 20 3.86 4.37 -11.91
C GLY A 20 3.44 4.31 -13.37
N PHE A 21 2.26 3.74 -13.64
CA PHE A 21 1.67 3.85 -14.96
C PHE A 21 0.95 5.19 -15.09
N LEU A 22 1.51 6.01 -15.97
CA LEU A 22 0.80 7.05 -16.69
C LEU A 22 -0.45 6.42 -17.31
N ALA A 23 -1.61 7.05 -17.08
CA ALA A 23 -2.85 6.69 -17.74
C ALA A 23 -2.65 6.80 -19.26
N VAL A 24 -2.62 5.67 -19.95
CA VAL A 24 -2.76 5.62 -21.41
C VAL A 24 -4.26 5.72 -21.68
N PRO A 25 -4.76 6.76 -22.37
CA PRO A 25 -6.14 6.80 -22.77
C PRO A 25 -6.39 5.68 -23.80
N SER A 26 -7.37 4.82 -23.51
CA SER A 26 -7.88 3.81 -24.44
C SER A 26 -8.24 4.46 -25.77
N ALA A 27 -7.46 4.15 -26.80
CA ALA A 27 -7.83 4.42 -28.17
C ALA A 27 -9.00 3.49 -28.54
N ARG A 28 -10.11 4.14 -28.87
CA ARG A 28 -11.34 3.58 -29.41
C ARG A 28 -11.03 2.90 -30.75
N ALA A 29 -11.52 1.68 -30.93
CA ALA A 29 -11.45 0.93 -32.18
C ALA A 29 -12.10 1.76 -33.30
N VAL A 30 -11.31 2.10 -34.31
CA VAL A 30 -11.78 2.62 -35.60
C VAL A 30 -11.58 1.49 -36.60
N GLU A 31 -12.68 1.04 -37.19
CA GLU A 31 -12.72 0.05 -38.25
C GLU A 31 -11.94 0.54 -39.49
N PRO A 32 -11.21 -0.36 -40.18
CA PRO A 32 -10.53 0.00 -41.41
C PRO A 32 -11.54 0.08 -42.56
N PRO A 33 -11.52 1.12 -43.42
CA PRO A 33 -12.18 1.04 -44.71
C PRO A 33 -11.36 0.17 -45.67
N GLU A 34 -12.02 -0.83 -46.23
CA GLU A 34 -11.60 -1.54 -47.43
C GLU A 34 -11.67 -0.61 -48.66
N ASP A 35 -10.90 -0.97 -49.69
CA ASP A 35 -10.89 -0.44 -51.05
C ASP A 35 -10.20 0.92 -51.32
N GLN A 36 -8.91 0.83 -51.68
CA GLN A 36 -8.41 1.58 -52.82
C GLN A 36 -7.24 0.86 -53.51
N GLN A 37 -7.58 0.26 -54.65
CA GLN A 37 -6.64 -0.23 -55.66
C GLN A 37 -5.96 0.94 -56.37
N GLY A 38 -4.67 0.78 -56.66
CA GLY A 38 -4.03 1.36 -57.84
C GLY A 38 -3.26 2.65 -57.63
N ALA A 39 -1.93 2.54 -57.54
CA ALA A 39 -0.99 3.25 -58.40
C ALA A 39 0.44 2.78 -58.05
N MET A 40 1.09 2.19 -59.05
CA MET A 40 2.51 1.89 -59.03
C MET A 40 3.28 3.21 -59.00
N ASP A 41 4.25 3.33 -58.08
CA ASP A 41 5.23 4.42 -58.09
C ASP A 41 6.63 3.77 -58.05
N GLU A 42 7.00 3.23 -59.21
CA GLU A 42 8.36 2.77 -59.52
C GLU A 42 9.25 3.98 -59.81
N ASP A 43 9.69 4.72 -58.78
CA ASP A 43 10.84 5.65 -58.92
C ASP A 43 11.34 6.24 -57.58
N ARG A 44 11.61 5.38 -56.59
CA ARG A 44 12.26 5.83 -55.34
C ARG A 44 13.71 5.32 -55.23
N PRO A 45 14.74 6.18 -55.41
CA PRO A 45 16.13 5.79 -55.26
C PRO A 45 16.52 5.49 -53.80
N PRO A 46 17.58 4.70 -53.57
CA PRO A 46 17.94 4.21 -52.24
C PRO A 46 18.50 5.33 -51.34
N ARG A 47 17.88 5.55 -50.18
CA ARG A 47 18.49 6.35 -49.09
C ARG A 47 19.59 5.55 -48.39
N ARG A 48 20.81 5.64 -48.93
CA ARG A 48 22.06 5.44 -48.18
C ARG A 48 22.52 6.79 -47.64
N GLY A 49 22.76 6.87 -46.34
CA GLY A 49 23.38 8.02 -45.69
C GLY A 49 23.91 7.66 -44.31
N PRO A 50 25.24 7.60 -44.10
CA PRO A 50 25.88 7.37 -42.82
C PRO A 50 26.08 8.70 -42.09
N MET A 51 25.79 8.77 -40.79
CA MET A 51 26.18 9.91 -39.96
C MET A 51 26.96 9.40 -38.76
N GLY A 52 28.27 9.25 -38.97
CA GLY A 52 29.24 9.32 -37.90
C GLY A 52 29.24 10.74 -37.33
N GLY A 53 28.86 10.87 -36.07
CA GLY A 53 29.03 12.08 -35.29
C GLY A 53 30.46 12.13 -34.70
N PRO A 54 31.15 13.29 -34.76
CA PRO A 54 32.54 13.42 -34.34
C PRO A 54 32.72 13.35 -32.82
N ARG A 55 33.76 12.62 -32.42
CA ARG A 55 34.44 12.73 -31.12
C ARG A 55 35.07 14.13 -31.02
N MET A 56 34.57 14.97 -30.12
CA MET A 56 35.23 16.17 -29.64
C MET A 56 34.81 16.37 -28.18
N HIS A 57 35.67 16.06 -27.22
CA HIS A 57 36.37 17.08 -26.42
C HIS A 57 37.07 16.47 -25.21
N ASP A 58 38.41 16.43 -25.30
CA ASP A 58 39.32 16.46 -24.17
C ASP A 58 39.21 17.84 -23.50
N GLY A 59 38.21 18.01 -22.63
CA GLY A 59 38.10 19.15 -21.73
C GLY A 59 38.58 18.74 -20.33
N PRO A 60 39.39 19.56 -19.64
CA PRO A 60 39.74 19.31 -18.24
C PRO A 60 38.46 19.28 -17.36
N PRO A 61 38.46 18.49 -16.26
CA PRO A 61 37.30 18.39 -15.40
C PRO A 61 36.92 19.77 -14.84
N PRO A 62 35.62 20.12 -14.80
CA PRO A 62 35.20 21.39 -14.22
C PRO A 62 35.58 21.42 -12.75
N GLY A 63 36.44 22.38 -12.43
CA GLY A 63 36.84 22.70 -11.07
C GLY A 63 35.63 23.06 -10.22
N HIS A 64 35.71 22.67 -8.95
CA HIS A 64 34.86 23.17 -7.89
C HIS A 64 34.93 24.70 -7.85
N SER A 65 33.90 25.37 -8.34
CA SER A 65 33.61 26.75 -7.97
C SER A 65 33.08 26.75 -6.53
N GLU A 66 34.02 26.79 -5.59
CA GLU A 66 33.86 27.64 -4.40
C GLU A 66 33.71 29.09 -4.90
N ASP A 67 32.89 29.88 -4.21
CA ASP A 67 32.54 31.27 -4.53
C ASP A 67 31.47 31.48 -5.60
N GLY A 68 30.23 31.55 -5.12
CA GLY A 68 29.07 31.96 -5.90
C GLY A 68 27.82 32.02 -5.03
N MET A 69 27.84 32.89 -4.02
CA MET A 69 26.61 33.40 -3.39
C MET A 69 25.81 34.12 -4.49
N ASP A 70 24.94 33.39 -5.16
CA ASP A 70 23.94 33.96 -6.04
C ASP A 70 22.62 34.01 -5.26
N ASP A 71 22.31 35.21 -4.76
CA ASP A 71 21.06 35.65 -4.13
C ASP A 71 19.89 35.60 -5.14
N GLY A 72 19.67 34.45 -5.75
CA GLY A 72 18.46 34.18 -6.49
C GLY A 72 17.26 34.17 -5.54
N PRO A 73 16.12 34.82 -5.89
CA PRO A 73 14.94 34.79 -5.07
C PRO A 73 14.57 33.33 -4.80
N ARG A 74 14.68 32.95 -3.52
CA ARG A 74 14.31 31.65 -2.98
C ARG A 74 13.03 31.20 -3.67
N ARG A 75 13.14 30.22 -4.58
CA ARG A 75 11.97 29.49 -5.05
C ARG A 75 11.25 29.06 -3.77
N PRO A 76 10.01 29.50 -3.52
CA PRO A 76 9.29 29.05 -2.34
C PRO A 76 9.36 27.53 -2.39
N MET A 77 9.90 26.94 -1.33
CA MET A 77 9.84 25.50 -1.11
C MET A 77 8.46 25.10 -1.55
N ARG A 78 8.41 24.32 -2.61
CA ARG A 78 7.18 23.80 -3.17
C ARG A 78 6.54 23.09 -1.99
N GLU A 79 5.59 23.77 -1.35
CA GLU A 79 4.73 23.21 -0.33
C GLU A 79 4.30 21.90 -0.95
N ARG A 80 4.78 20.83 -0.34
CA ARG A 80 4.50 19.46 -0.71
C ARG A 80 3.04 19.26 -0.33
N ARG A 81 2.17 19.89 -1.11
CA ARG A 81 0.73 20.07 -0.96
C ARG A 81 0.16 18.68 -1.20
N GLY A 82 0.02 17.93 -0.10
CA GLY A 82 -0.40 16.54 -0.13
C GLY A 82 -0.09 15.77 1.15
N GLU A 83 0.84 16.23 1.99
CA GLU A 83 1.01 15.70 3.34
C GLU A 83 0.03 16.41 4.29
N GLY A 84 -1.24 16.02 4.26
CA GLY A 84 -2.17 16.37 5.32
C GLY A 84 -1.61 15.95 6.69
N PRO A 85 -1.98 16.62 7.79
CA PRO A 85 -1.45 16.35 9.14
C PRO A 85 -1.62 14.91 9.65
N ASP A 86 -2.46 14.10 8.97
CA ASP A 86 -2.68 12.68 9.25
C ASP A 86 -2.02 11.71 8.22
N GLY A 87 -1.48 12.22 7.11
CA GLY A 87 -0.97 11.39 6.01
C GLY A 87 0.37 10.69 6.28
N GLY A 88 1.12 11.12 7.31
CA GLY A 88 2.48 10.61 7.60
C GLY A 88 2.62 9.73 8.84
N ARG A 89 1.57 9.55 9.67
CA ARG A 89 1.74 8.86 10.96
C ARG A 89 1.60 7.35 10.90
N ARG A 90 0.95 6.78 9.88
CA ARG A 90 0.84 5.31 9.75
C ARG A 90 2.16 4.60 9.46
N TRP A 91 3.19 5.33 9.03
CA TRP A 91 4.56 4.80 8.84
C TRP A 91 5.53 5.17 9.97
N ARG A 92 5.05 5.89 11.01
CA ARG A 92 5.89 6.35 12.13
C ARG A 92 5.93 5.35 13.29
N GLU A 93 4.95 4.47 13.36
CA GLU A 93 5.14 3.18 14.00
C GLU A 93 6.05 2.41 13.05
N GLY A 94 7.32 2.26 13.42
CA GLY A 94 8.26 1.47 12.64
C GLY A 94 7.69 0.08 12.38
N PRO A 95 8.25 -0.66 11.40
CA PRO A 95 7.87 -2.05 11.17
C PRO A 95 7.77 -2.77 12.51
N PRO A 96 6.72 -3.58 12.76
CA PRO A 96 6.55 -4.30 14.01
C PRO A 96 7.89 -4.91 14.42
N GLU A 97 8.31 -4.73 15.67
CA GLU A 97 9.58 -5.27 16.14
C GLU A 97 9.61 -6.76 15.82
N LEU A 98 10.65 -7.20 15.10
CA LEU A 98 10.83 -8.61 14.77
C LEU A 98 11.12 -9.37 16.07
N THR A 99 10.08 -9.96 16.65
CA THR A 99 10.25 -10.90 17.76
C THR A 99 10.86 -12.20 17.25
N ASP A 100 11.67 -12.87 18.06
CA ASP A 100 12.30 -14.14 17.70
C ASP A 100 11.25 -15.20 17.33
N GLU A 101 10.08 -15.20 17.98
CA GLU A 101 8.96 -16.08 17.63
C GLU A 101 8.42 -15.81 16.22
N THR A 102 8.33 -14.54 15.81
CA THR A 102 7.88 -14.18 14.45
C THR A 102 8.92 -14.61 13.43
N LEU A 103 10.20 -14.45 13.77
CA LEU A 103 11.32 -14.89 12.93
C LEU A 103 11.28 -16.41 12.70
N ASP A 104 11.06 -17.21 13.74
CA ASP A 104 10.97 -18.66 13.63
C ASP A 104 9.78 -19.09 12.77
N LYS A 105 8.62 -18.44 12.91
CA LYS A 105 7.43 -18.70 12.07
C LYS A 105 7.69 -18.34 10.60
N VAL A 106 8.38 -17.23 10.33
CA VAL A 106 8.77 -16.84 8.97
C VAL A 106 9.76 -17.85 8.40
N MET A 107 10.78 -18.25 9.16
CA MET A 107 11.76 -19.25 8.71
C MET A 107 11.10 -20.60 8.42
N ALA A 108 10.12 -21.02 9.23
CA ALA A 108 9.35 -22.24 8.98
C ALA A 108 8.53 -22.16 7.68
N LEU A 109 7.84 -21.03 7.43
CA LEU A 109 7.13 -20.83 6.17
C LEU A 109 8.09 -20.85 4.97
N VAL A 110 9.23 -20.19 5.09
CA VAL A 110 10.23 -20.15 4.01
C VAL A 110 10.84 -21.53 3.77
N ALA A 111 11.08 -22.33 4.82
CA ALA A 111 11.57 -23.70 4.70
C ALA A 111 10.59 -24.59 3.92
N ASP A 112 9.29 -24.47 4.21
CA ASP A 112 8.22 -25.25 3.57
C ASP A 112 8.00 -24.82 2.10
N LYS A 113 7.78 -23.52 1.87
CA LYS A 113 7.33 -23.02 0.56
C LYS A 113 8.46 -22.61 -0.38
N PHE A 114 9.65 -22.29 0.16
CA PHE A 114 10.79 -21.72 -0.58
C PHE A 114 12.14 -22.29 -0.11
N PRO A 115 12.40 -23.59 -0.30
CA PRO A 115 13.57 -24.28 0.28
C PRO A 115 14.92 -23.68 -0.15
N ILE A 116 15.03 -23.21 -1.40
CA ILE A 116 16.25 -22.54 -1.91
C ILE A 116 16.48 -21.22 -1.17
N MET A 117 15.43 -20.43 -0.95
CA MET A 117 15.51 -19.18 -0.20
C MET A 117 15.84 -19.45 1.28
N HIS A 118 15.27 -20.50 1.87
CA HIS A 118 15.59 -20.92 3.23
C HIS A 118 17.09 -21.23 3.37
N GLN A 119 17.66 -22.03 2.48
CA GLN A 119 19.11 -22.32 2.49
C GLN A 119 19.95 -21.04 2.38
N ARG A 120 19.58 -20.12 1.48
CA ARG A 120 20.25 -18.82 1.32
C ARG A 120 20.15 -17.98 2.60
N LEU A 121 19.00 -17.94 3.25
CA LEU A 121 18.78 -17.19 4.49
C LEU A 121 19.53 -17.80 5.69
N THR A 122 19.56 -19.12 5.81
CA THR A 122 20.32 -19.83 6.86
C THR A 122 21.82 -19.55 6.73
N ARG A 123 22.36 -19.66 5.51
CA ARG A 123 23.76 -19.28 5.24
C ARG A 123 24.02 -17.81 5.55
N LEU A 124 23.11 -16.92 5.15
CA LEU A 124 23.22 -15.49 5.40
C LEU A 124 23.18 -15.16 6.90
N ARG A 125 22.43 -15.93 7.70
CA ARG A 125 22.38 -15.79 9.16
C ARG A 125 23.73 -16.04 9.81
N GLU A 126 24.49 -17.03 9.30
CA GLU A 126 25.83 -17.37 9.77
C GLU A 126 26.89 -16.37 9.28
N GLU A 127 26.83 -16.00 8.00
CA GLU A 127 27.84 -15.14 7.37
C GLU A 127 27.67 -13.65 7.69
N ASN A 128 26.43 -13.14 7.73
CA ASN A 128 26.14 -11.72 7.92
C ASN A 128 24.76 -11.50 8.57
N PRO A 129 24.68 -11.49 9.92
CA PRO A 129 23.42 -11.42 10.65
C PRO A 129 22.63 -10.13 10.38
N GLU A 130 23.30 -9.01 10.13
CA GLU A 130 22.64 -7.73 9.79
C GLU A 130 21.99 -7.74 8.40
N ARG A 131 22.64 -8.39 7.43
CA ARG A 131 22.03 -8.60 6.10
C ARG A 131 20.89 -9.61 6.18
N PHE A 132 21.02 -10.65 7.00
CA PHE A 132 19.92 -11.58 7.28
C PHE A 132 18.70 -10.87 7.87
N ARG A 133 18.86 -10.05 8.92
CA ARG A 133 17.78 -9.26 9.54
C ARG A 133 17.04 -8.39 8.51
N ARG A 134 17.78 -7.73 7.62
CA ARG A 134 17.18 -6.90 6.54
C ARG A 134 16.47 -7.73 5.48
N SER A 135 16.96 -8.92 5.16
CA SER A 135 16.30 -9.82 4.20
C SER A 135 15.02 -10.41 4.79
N ILE A 136 15.08 -10.89 6.04
CA ILE A 136 13.92 -11.50 6.69
C ILE A 136 12.85 -10.45 7.05
N GLY A 137 13.23 -9.22 7.39
CA GLY A 137 12.27 -8.14 7.62
C GLY A 137 11.36 -7.84 6.42
N ARG A 138 11.82 -8.10 5.19
CA ARG A 138 10.97 -8.00 3.99
C ARG A 138 10.00 -9.17 3.89
N MET A 139 10.44 -10.37 4.30
CA MET A 139 9.61 -11.57 4.32
C MET A 139 8.54 -11.53 5.42
N VAL A 140 8.74 -10.76 6.50
CA VAL A 140 7.71 -10.55 7.54
C VAL A 140 6.43 -9.96 6.96
N GLY A 141 6.53 -8.95 6.08
CA GLY A 141 5.36 -8.36 5.43
C GLY A 141 4.59 -9.37 4.58
N VAL A 142 5.34 -10.16 3.81
CA VAL A 142 4.80 -11.25 2.99
C VAL A 142 4.14 -12.34 3.86
N TYR A 143 4.78 -12.72 4.96
CA TYR A 143 4.24 -13.71 5.90
C TYR A 143 2.93 -13.24 6.52
N HIS A 144 2.84 -11.98 6.95
CA HIS A 144 1.60 -11.42 7.49
C HIS A 144 0.49 -11.37 6.42
N GLU A 145 0.81 -10.92 5.20
CA GLU A 145 -0.14 -10.95 4.09
C GLU A 145 -0.63 -12.38 3.81
N TYR A 146 0.29 -13.35 3.76
CA TYR A 146 -0.03 -14.76 3.58
C TYR A 146 -0.96 -15.29 4.68
N GLN A 147 -0.69 -15.03 5.96
CA GLN A 147 -1.54 -15.52 7.05
C GLN A 147 -2.95 -14.90 7.00
N MET A 148 -3.06 -13.58 6.74
CA MET A 148 -4.37 -12.95 6.58
C MET A 148 -5.15 -13.52 5.38
N LEU A 149 -4.47 -13.76 4.25
CA LEU A 149 -5.08 -14.37 3.08
C LEU A 149 -5.46 -15.83 3.35
N LYS A 150 -4.64 -16.60 4.06
CA LYS A 150 -4.92 -18.00 4.36
C LYS A 150 -6.22 -18.17 5.16
N GLU A 151 -6.49 -17.25 6.08
CA GLU A 151 -7.72 -17.27 6.89
C GLU A 151 -8.97 -16.85 6.11
N ARG A 152 -8.85 -15.88 5.20
CA ARG A 152 -10.00 -15.25 4.54
C ARG A 152 -10.24 -15.73 3.09
N HIS A 153 -9.16 -15.95 2.35
CA HIS A 153 -9.10 -16.25 0.93
C HIS A 153 -7.96 -17.24 0.63
N PRO A 154 -8.08 -18.54 0.96
CA PRO A 154 -6.98 -19.50 0.86
C PRO A 154 -6.41 -19.63 -0.56
N GLU A 155 -7.23 -19.52 -1.60
CA GLU A 155 -6.78 -19.51 -3.00
C GLU A 155 -5.83 -18.34 -3.31
N MET A 156 -6.07 -17.18 -2.69
CA MET A 156 -5.22 -16.00 -2.85
C MET A 156 -3.90 -16.13 -2.09
N ALA A 157 -3.88 -16.88 -0.99
CA ALA A 157 -2.67 -17.18 -0.27
C ALA A 157 -1.72 -18.04 -1.11
N GLU A 158 -2.24 -19.05 -1.82
CA GLU A 158 -1.44 -19.85 -2.75
C GLU A 158 -1.00 -19.04 -3.98
N THR A 159 -1.87 -18.17 -4.51
CA THR A 159 -1.50 -17.22 -5.59
C THR A 159 -0.30 -16.34 -5.20
N LEU A 160 -0.26 -15.84 -3.96
CA LEU A 160 0.87 -15.06 -3.44
C LEU A 160 2.17 -15.89 -3.40
N ILE A 161 2.09 -17.16 -2.99
CA ILE A 161 3.26 -18.05 -3.00
C ILE A 161 3.77 -18.28 -4.42
N ASP A 162 2.86 -18.49 -5.37
CA ASP A 162 3.22 -18.71 -6.78
C ASP A 162 3.81 -17.45 -7.43
N GLU A 163 3.35 -16.25 -7.07
CA GLU A 163 3.99 -14.99 -7.48
C GLU A 163 5.46 -14.94 -7.04
N ILE A 164 5.74 -15.27 -5.77
CA ILE A 164 7.11 -15.26 -5.22
C ILE A 164 7.99 -16.34 -5.86
N ARG A 165 7.43 -17.52 -6.14
CA ARG A 165 8.14 -18.58 -6.88
C ARG A 165 8.49 -18.11 -8.29
N GLY A 166 7.55 -17.44 -8.97
CA GLY A 166 7.77 -16.85 -10.28
C GLY A 166 8.91 -15.81 -10.27
N GLU A 167 9.00 -14.98 -9.23
CA GLU A 167 10.10 -14.03 -9.05
C GLU A 167 11.46 -14.71 -8.87
N GLN A 168 11.51 -15.80 -8.09
CA GLN A 168 12.73 -16.59 -7.92
C GLN A 168 13.16 -17.22 -9.23
N GLN A 169 12.23 -17.85 -9.95
CA GLN A 169 12.49 -18.46 -11.26
C GLN A 169 13.00 -17.41 -12.26
N LEU A 170 12.40 -16.21 -12.27
CA LEU A 170 12.83 -15.14 -13.17
C LEU A 170 14.24 -14.65 -12.83
N ALA A 171 14.59 -14.53 -11.55
CA ALA A 171 15.94 -14.17 -11.13
C ALA A 171 16.98 -15.21 -11.59
N ASP A 172 16.67 -16.50 -11.45
CA ASP A 172 17.55 -17.59 -11.90
C ASP A 172 17.68 -17.60 -13.44
N LEU A 173 16.59 -17.35 -14.19
CA LEU A 173 16.63 -17.22 -15.66
C LEU A 173 17.48 -16.02 -16.12
N ILE A 174 17.42 -14.89 -15.41
CA ILE A 174 18.26 -13.72 -15.69
C ILE A 174 19.75 -14.07 -15.51
N GLU A 175 20.09 -14.83 -14.46
CA GLU A 175 21.47 -15.28 -14.25
C GLU A 175 21.93 -16.24 -15.36
N GLN A 176 21.08 -17.21 -15.73
CA GLN A 176 21.36 -18.13 -16.84
C GLN A 176 21.54 -17.40 -18.17
N HIS A 177 20.71 -16.39 -18.45
CA HIS A 177 20.80 -15.57 -19.66
C HIS A 177 22.13 -14.82 -19.73
N ARG A 178 22.58 -14.25 -18.60
CA ARG A 178 23.89 -13.58 -18.49
C ARG A 178 25.05 -14.57 -18.66
N ALA A 179 24.95 -15.76 -18.07
CA ALA A 179 25.95 -16.81 -18.19
C ALA A 179 26.04 -17.39 -19.61
N ALA A 180 24.94 -17.35 -20.38
CA ALA A 180 24.88 -17.77 -21.78
C ALA A 180 25.38 -16.68 -22.76
N SER A 181 26.05 -15.63 -22.28
CA SER A 181 26.61 -14.59 -23.14
C SER A 181 27.58 -15.19 -24.17
N GLY A 182 27.28 -14.99 -25.46
CA GLY A 182 28.04 -15.55 -26.58
C GLY A 182 27.39 -16.77 -27.24
N ASP A 183 26.36 -17.36 -26.63
CA ASP A 183 25.58 -18.47 -27.19
C ASP A 183 24.17 -17.99 -27.56
N ALA A 184 24.05 -17.38 -28.75
CA ALA A 184 22.80 -16.79 -29.25
C ALA A 184 21.58 -17.72 -29.22
N PRO A 185 21.64 -18.99 -29.69
CA PRO A 185 20.47 -19.87 -29.65
C PRO A 185 20.03 -20.18 -28.21
N LYS A 186 20.98 -20.36 -27.28
CA LYS A 186 20.66 -20.59 -25.87
C LYS A 186 20.03 -19.35 -25.22
N GLN A 187 20.54 -18.16 -25.53
CA GLN A 187 19.94 -16.90 -25.03
C GLN A 187 18.50 -16.72 -25.52
N ALA A 188 18.22 -16.98 -26.80
CA ALA A 188 16.87 -16.90 -27.36
C ALA A 188 15.89 -17.88 -26.69
N GLN A 189 16.36 -19.09 -26.35
CA GLN A 189 15.55 -20.05 -25.61
C GLN A 189 15.23 -19.54 -24.20
N ILE A 190 16.23 -19.04 -23.46
CA ILE A 190 16.04 -18.49 -22.11
C ILE A 190 15.10 -17.28 -22.14
N GLU A 191 15.24 -16.40 -23.14
CA GLU A 191 14.35 -15.23 -23.31
C GLU A 191 12.89 -15.65 -23.52
N THR A 192 12.65 -16.71 -24.27
CA THR A 192 11.31 -17.27 -24.46
C THR A 192 10.71 -17.74 -23.14
N THR A 193 11.47 -18.49 -22.34
CA THR A 193 11.04 -18.93 -21.01
C THR A 193 10.84 -17.76 -20.05
N MET A 194 11.68 -16.72 -20.12
CA MET A 194 11.49 -15.49 -19.34
C MET A 194 10.18 -14.79 -19.70
N ARG A 195 9.84 -14.71 -20.99
CA ARG A 195 8.59 -14.10 -21.46
C ARG A 195 7.35 -14.85 -20.93
N GLU A 196 7.41 -16.18 -20.93
CA GLU A 196 6.36 -17.01 -20.36
C GLU A 196 6.22 -16.84 -18.83
N ALA A 197 7.35 -16.81 -18.12
CA ALA A 197 7.36 -16.55 -16.67
C ALA A 197 6.76 -15.18 -16.33
N VAL A 198 7.15 -14.13 -17.05
CA VAL A 198 6.59 -12.77 -16.89
C VAL A 198 5.10 -12.74 -17.19
N ARG A 199 4.64 -13.43 -18.25
CA ARG A 199 3.20 -13.52 -18.58
C ARG A 199 2.42 -14.17 -17.44
N THR A 200 2.93 -15.27 -16.89
CA THR A 200 2.32 -15.95 -15.74
C THR A 200 2.27 -15.03 -14.52
N GLN A 201 3.36 -14.32 -14.22
CA GLN A 201 3.40 -13.38 -13.10
C GLN A 201 2.37 -12.25 -13.25
N VAL A 202 2.26 -11.65 -14.44
CA VAL A 202 1.25 -10.61 -14.71
C VAL A 202 -0.16 -11.16 -14.52
N ASN A 203 -0.44 -12.39 -14.98
CA ASN A 203 -1.75 -13.01 -14.79
C ASN A 203 -2.06 -13.25 -13.29
N LEU A 204 -1.09 -13.69 -12.49
CA LEU A 204 -1.28 -13.85 -11.04
C LEU A 204 -1.54 -12.50 -10.35
N MET A 205 -0.80 -11.46 -10.72
CA MET A 205 -1.02 -10.10 -10.21
C MET A 205 -2.42 -9.58 -10.55
N LEU A 206 -2.91 -9.82 -11.77
CA LEU A 206 -4.26 -9.46 -12.20
C LEU A 206 -5.31 -10.21 -11.38
N LYS A 207 -5.17 -11.53 -11.21
CA LYS A 207 -6.06 -12.33 -10.34
C LYS A 207 -6.11 -11.78 -8.91
N ARG A 208 -4.96 -11.44 -8.33
CA ARG A 208 -4.91 -10.84 -6.98
C ARG A 208 -5.50 -9.44 -6.90
N ARG A 209 -5.46 -8.68 -8.00
CA ARG A 209 -6.15 -7.40 -8.08
C ARG A 209 -7.66 -7.58 -8.16
N GLU A 210 -8.14 -8.50 -8.98
CA GLU A 210 -9.57 -8.84 -9.10
C GLU A 210 -10.15 -9.29 -7.76
N ALA A 211 -9.48 -10.19 -7.04
CA ALA A 211 -9.91 -10.62 -5.71
C ALA A 211 -9.98 -9.46 -4.70
N ARG A 212 -8.97 -8.57 -4.69
CA ARG A 212 -9.00 -7.37 -3.83
C ARG A 212 -10.15 -6.42 -4.19
N LEU A 213 -10.47 -6.28 -5.48
CA LEU A 213 -11.62 -5.47 -5.90
C LEU A 213 -12.94 -6.10 -5.45
N ALA A 214 -13.07 -7.42 -5.54
CA ALA A 214 -14.24 -8.14 -5.03
C ALA A 214 -14.42 -7.93 -3.52
N ASP A 215 -13.34 -8.02 -2.72
CA ASP A 215 -13.37 -7.74 -1.28
C ASP A 215 -13.80 -6.31 -0.96
N PHE A 216 -13.29 -5.33 -1.71
CA PHE A 216 -13.71 -3.94 -1.55
C PHE A 216 -15.19 -3.77 -1.90
N GLY A 217 -15.66 -4.41 -2.98
CA GLY A 217 -17.08 -4.43 -3.34
C GLY A 217 -17.95 -4.97 -2.22
N ALA A 218 -17.57 -6.09 -1.62
CA ALA A 218 -18.31 -6.69 -0.50
C ALA A 218 -18.36 -5.77 0.74
N ARG A 219 -17.26 -5.09 1.07
CA ARG A 219 -17.23 -4.14 2.20
C ARG A 219 -18.08 -2.90 1.94
N ILE A 220 -18.06 -2.37 0.72
CA ILE A 220 -18.90 -1.24 0.34
C ILE A 220 -20.37 -1.62 0.43
N ALA A 221 -20.75 -2.80 -0.07
CA ALA A 221 -22.13 -3.31 0.04
C ALA A 221 -22.57 -3.43 1.51
N GLN A 222 -21.73 -4.00 2.38
CA GLN A 222 -22.02 -4.08 3.82
C GLN A 222 -22.17 -2.70 4.47
N GLN A 223 -21.34 -1.73 4.07
CA GLN A 223 -21.45 -0.35 4.59
C GLN A 223 -22.73 0.34 4.12
N GLN A 224 -23.16 0.10 2.88
CA GLN A 224 -24.42 0.60 2.34
C GLN A 224 -25.63 0.01 3.06
N GLU A 225 -25.61 -1.30 3.35
CA GLU A 225 -26.65 -1.97 4.14
C GLU A 225 -26.79 -1.36 5.54
N ARG A 226 -25.68 -1.21 6.28
CA ARG A 226 -25.68 -0.55 7.60
C ARG A 226 -26.18 0.89 7.52
N LEU A 227 -25.82 1.62 6.48
CA LEU A 227 -26.29 2.98 6.29
C LEU A 227 -27.79 3.04 6.03
N ALA A 228 -28.34 2.10 5.26
CA ALA A 228 -29.78 1.97 5.04
C ALA A 228 -30.53 1.60 6.33
N GLU A 229 -29.97 0.69 7.15
CA GLU A 229 -30.53 0.36 8.47
C GLU A 229 -30.59 1.57 9.41
N GLU A 230 -29.52 2.35 9.49
CA GLU A 230 -29.49 3.56 10.32
C GLU A 230 -30.44 4.64 9.79
N GLN A 231 -30.58 4.77 8.47
CA GLN A 231 -31.58 5.66 7.87
C GLN A 231 -33.01 5.22 8.20
N ALA A 232 -33.30 3.91 8.16
CA ALA A 232 -34.59 3.36 8.53
C ALA A 232 -34.90 3.61 10.01
N LYS A 233 -33.93 3.33 10.92
CA LYS A 233 -34.07 3.65 12.36
C LYS A 233 -34.34 5.13 12.59
N LEU A 234 -33.62 6.01 11.91
CA LEU A 234 -33.80 7.45 12.04
C LEU A 234 -35.17 7.90 11.50
N ALA A 235 -35.68 7.26 10.43
CA ALA A 235 -37.02 7.52 9.95
C ALA A 235 -38.09 7.07 10.97
N ASP A 236 -37.94 5.88 11.56
CA ASP A 236 -38.81 5.38 12.62
C ASP A 236 -38.79 6.30 13.84
N GLU A 237 -37.61 6.73 14.29
CA GLU A 237 -37.46 7.67 15.40
C GLU A 237 -38.15 9.01 15.10
N LYS A 238 -38.04 9.52 13.87
CA LYS A 238 -38.74 10.73 13.42
C LYS A 238 -40.25 10.61 13.54
N THR A 239 -40.83 9.45 13.24
CA THR A 239 -42.28 9.23 13.41
C THR A 239 -42.71 9.16 14.88
N ARG A 240 -41.78 8.78 15.78
CA ARG A 240 -42.02 8.67 17.23
C ARG A 240 -41.64 9.92 18.01
N VAL A 241 -41.26 11.02 17.34
CA VAL A 241 -40.81 12.25 18.02
C VAL A 241 -41.86 12.74 19.03
N ASP A 242 -43.13 12.81 18.65
CA ASP A 242 -44.19 13.29 19.54
C ASP A 242 -44.39 12.36 20.76
N GLU A 243 -44.29 11.05 20.57
CA GLU A 243 -44.35 10.07 21.66
C GLU A 243 -43.16 10.25 22.62
N LEU A 244 -41.96 10.41 22.08
CA LEU A 244 -40.73 10.66 22.86
C LEU A 244 -40.79 12.00 23.59
N VAL A 245 -41.33 13.04 22.97
CA VAL A 245 -41.54 14.36 23.59
C VAL A 245 -42.54 14.24 24.74
N ASN A 246 -43.67 13.57 24.54
CA ASN A 246 -44.68 13.37 25.58
C ASN A 246 -44.14 12.53 26.75
N GLN A 247 -43.42 11.45 26.46
CA GLN A 247 -42.74 10.64 27.48
C GLN A 247 -41.76 11.50 28.28
N ARG A 248 -40.97 12.33 27.59
CA ARG A 248 -40.02 13.24 28.24
C ARG A 248 -40.72 14.28 29.12
N LEU A 249 -41.86 14.81 28.69
CA LEU A 249 -42.66 15.75 29.47
C LEU A 249 -43.22 15.09 30.74
N GLU A 250 -43.70 13.85 30.66
CA GLU A 250 -44.19 13.10 31.83
C GLU A 250 -43.07 12.78 32.83
N ASP A 251 -41.88 12.40 32.35
CA ASP A 251 -40.71 12.20 33.21
C ASP A 251 -40.31 13.49 33.96
N ILE A 252 -40.39 14.64 33.28
CA ILE A 252 -40.13 15.95 33.88
C ILE A 252 -41.17 16.27 34.95
N LYS A 253 -42.46 16.06 34.68
CA LYS A 253 -43.55 16.28 35.65
C LYS A 253 -43.40 15.36 36.87
N ALA A 254 -42.93 14.13 36.68
CA ALA A 254 -42.70 13.17 37.75
C ALA A 254 -41.42 13.46 38.58
N GLY A 255 -40.67 14.52 38.27
CA GLY A 255 -39.40 14.82 38.91
C GLY A 255 -38.27 13.83 38.57
N LYS A 256 -38.50 12.91 37.62
CA LYS A 256 -37.51 11.95 37.11
C LYS A 256 -36.65 12.57 36.01
N MET A 257 -36.27 13.84 36.17
CA MET A 257 -35.27 14.40 35.28
C MET A 257 -33.98 13.60 35.49
N PRO A 258 -33.38 13.02 34.43
CA PRO A 258 -32.05 12.43 34.57
C PRO A 258 -31.17 13.50 35.21
N PRO A 259 -30.32 13.13 36.19
CA PRO A 259 -29.42 14.07 36.82
C PRO A 259 -28.73 14.85 35.70
N LYS A 260 -28.69 16.16 35.86
CA LYS A 260 -28.18 17.14 34.90
C LYS A 260 -26.68 16.91 34.70
N HIS A 261 -26.30 15.78 34.13
CA HIS A 261 -25.00 15.56 33.53
C HIS A 261 -25.08 16.29 32.19
N GLY A 262 -24.94 17.61 32.26
CA GLY A 262 -24.63 18.37 31.07
C GLY A 262 -23.44 17.68 30.38
N PRO A 263 -23.39 17.63 29.03
CA PRO A 263 -22.33 16.94 28.28
C PRO A 263 -20.90 17.47 28.55
N PHE A 264 -20.74 18.41 29.48
CA PHE A 264 -19.49 19.05 29.87
C PHE A 264 -19.26 19.19 31.38
N GLU A 265 -20.23 18.90 32.25
CA GLU A 265 -20.09 19.07 33.71
C GLU A 265 -19.63 17.76 34.36
N GLY A 266 -18.35 17.40 34.15
CA GLY A 266 -17.78 16.23 34.84
C GLY A 266 -16.38 15.83 34.35
N ARG A 267 -16.01 16.16 33.11
CA ARG A 267 -14.60 16.09 32.70
C ARG A 267 -13.89 17.38 33.11
N GLY A 268 -13.90 17.63 34.41
CA GLY A 268 -12.99 18.58 35.03
C GLY A 268 -11.58 18.24 34.57
N PHE A 269 -10.98 19.14 33.82
CA PHE A 269 -9.54 19.24 33.75
C PHE A 269 -9.05 19.44 35.19
N GLY A 270 -8.58 18.36 35.80
CA GLY A 270 -7.68 18.36 36.95
C GLY A 270 -8.06 19.26 38.12
N LYS A 271 -8.79 18.72 39.09
CA LYS A 271 -8.23 18.72 40.44
C LYS A 271 -7.68 17.32 40.66
N GLY A 272 -6.36 17.21 40.60
CA GLY A 272 -5.67 16.00 41.04
C GLY A 272 -6.13 15.63 42.45
N PRO A 273 -6.06 14.35 42.81
CA PRO A 273 -6.40 13.92 44.16
C PRO A 273 -5.61 14.77 45.17
N PRO A 274 -6.26 15.44 46.14
CA PRO A 274 -5.53 16.08 47.22
C PRO A 274 -4.74 14.98 47.92
N GLY A 275 -3.45 15.24 48.13
CA GLY A 275 -2.52 14.29 48.73
C GLY A 275 -3.12 13.63 49.96
N GLY A 276 -3.38 12.33 49.86
CA GLY A 276 -3.54 11.48 51.02
C GLY A 276 -2.17 11.27 51.66
N PRO A 277 -1.97 11.66 52.92
CA PRO A 277 -0.72 11.39 53.62
C PRO A 277 -0.71 9.93 54.10
N GLY A 278 0.40 9.24 53.85
CA GLY A 278 0.90 8.16 54.69
C GLY A 278 0.00 6.94 54.91
N GLY A 279 0.16 5.94 54.04
CA GLY A 279 -0.06 4.54 54.41
C GLY A 279 1.26 3.77 54.25
N PRO A 280 1.94 3.35 55.32
CA PRO A 280 3.06 2.44 55.22
C PRO A 280 2.54 1.00 55.19
N GLY A 281 3.02 0.22 54.24
CA GLY A 281 3.21 -1.21 54.46
C GLY A 281 2.50 -2.16 53.51
N LEU A 282 3.33 -3.10 53.05
CA LEU A 282 3.01 -4.50 52.70
C LEU A 282 2.32 -4.64 51.34
N GLY A 283 3.02 -5.02 50.26
CA GLY A 283 3.85 -6.22 50.18
C GLY A 283 3.08 -7.26 49.36
N GLY A 284 3.32 -7.30 48.04
CA GLY A 284 2.77 -8.30 47.14
C GLY A 284 3.39 -8.16 45.75
N PRO A 285 4.13 -9.16 45.24
CA PRO A 285 4.62 -9.15 43.88
C PRO A 285 3.50 -9.65 42.98
N ASP A 286 2.79 -8.73 42.33
CA ASP A 286 1.93 -9.10 41.21
C ASP A 286 2.35 -8.29 39.99
N GLU A 287 3.14 -8.96 39.17
CA GLU A 287 3.59 -8.51 37.87
C GLU A 287 2.39 -8.44 36.91
N ARG A 288 2.41 -7.46 35.99
CA ARG A 288 1.59 -7.37 34.76
C ARG A 288 0.20 -6.74 34.86
N ARG A 289 0.13 -5.55 35.47
CA ARG A 289 -0.70 -4.47 34.89
C ARG A 289 0.20 -3.42 34.25
N MET A 290 0.64 -3.70 33.02
CA MET A 290 1.20 -2.66 32.17
C MET A 290 0.11 -1.61 31.93
N ARG A 291 0.38 -0.45 32.53
CA ARG A 291 -0.37 0.78 32.39
C ARG A 291 -0.31 1.21 30.93
N MET A 292 -1.46 1.22 30.27
CA MET A 292 -1.73 2.12 29.15
C MET A 292 -1.48 3.54 29.68
N ARG A 293 -0.34 4.10 29.29
CA ARG A 293 0.04 5.48 29.56
C ARG A 293 -0.74 6.35 28.58
N ASP A 294 -1.59 7.20 29.13
CA ASP A 294 -2.37 8.23 28.44
C ASP A 294 -1.50 9.13 27.55
N GLY A 295 -1.40 8.76 26.28
CA GLY A 295 -1.01 9.66 25.20
C GLY A 295 -2.23 10.47 24.78
N LYS A 296 -2.25 11.76 25.12
CA LYS A 296 -3.19 12.75 24.56
C LYS A 296 -3.17 12.67 23.03
N GLY A 297 -4.16 12.01 22.45
CA GLY A 297 -4.44 12.11 21.02
C GLY A 297 -4.87 13.54 20.64
N PRO A 298 -4.50 14.04 19.45
CA PRO A 298 -4.94 15.33 18.97
C PRO A 298 -6.47 15.33 18.83
N ARG A 299 -7.10 16.38 19.36
CA ARG A 299 -8.53 16.62 19.22
C ARG A 299 -8.80 16.96 17.76
N HIS A 300 -9.63 16.16 17.08
CA HIS A 300 -10.19 16.55 15.79
C HIS A 300 -10.94 17.89 15.95
N PRO A 301 -10.78 18.85 15.02
CA PRO A 301 -11.67 20.00 14.98
C PRO A 301 -13.09 19.50 14.71
N ARG A 302 -14.05 19.95 15.52
CA ARG A 302 -15.47 19.76 15.24
C ARG A 302 -15.79 20.48 13.92
N PRO A 303 -16.60 19.89 13.03
CA PRO A 303 -17.14 20.62 11.89
C PRO A 303 -17.90 21.86 12.43
N ARG A 304 -17.64 23.02 11.81
CA ARG A 304 -18.38 24.25 12.09
C ARG A 304 -19.81 24.07 11.59
N PRO A 305 -20.85 24.51 12.33
CA PRO A 305 -22.24 24.30 11.90
C PRO A 305 -22.68 25.15 10.69
N ASP A 306 -21.92 26.15 10.24
CA ASP A 306 -22.50 27.23 9.42
C ASP A 306 -21.71 27.62 8.14
N GLU A 307 -20.83 26.77 7.61
CA GLU A 307 -20.13 27.08 6.34
C GLU A 307 -20.37 25.96 5.30
N ASP A 308 -21.13 26.33 4.26
CA ASP A 308 -21.37 25.62 3.00
C ASP A 308 -22.36 24.44 2.99
N MET A 309 -23.66 24.74 3.17
CA MET A 309 -24.70 23.97 2.48
C MET A 309 -24.82 24.51 1.05
N PRO A 310 -24.62 23.68 0.00
CA PRO A 310 -24.97 24.07 -1.36
C PRO A 310 -26.48 24.34 -1.45
N PRO A 311 -26.94 25.24 -2.33
CA PRO A 311 -28.37 25.50 -2.50
C PRO A 311 -29.11 24.20 -2.85
N GLU A 312 -30.20 23.92 -2.14
CA GLU A 312 -31.09 22.74 -2.31
C GLU A 312 -31.89 22.74 -3.63
N ASP A 313 -31.50 23.53 -4.64
CA ASP A 313 -32.15 23.56 -5.95
C ASP A 313 -31.46 22.61 -6.95
N GLY A 314 -31.10 21.42 -6.48
CA GLY A 314 -30.65 20.34 -7.34
C GLY A 314 -31.85 19.70 -8.04
N GLU A 315 -32.16 20.16 -9.26
CA GLU A 315 -33.02 19.45 -10.21
C GLU A 315 -32.67 17.96 -10.17
N MET A 316 -33.59 17.12 -9.64
CA MET A 316 -33.45 15.68 -9.72
C MET A 316 -33.44 15.28 -11.19
N LEU A 317 -32.30 14.79 -11.67
CA LEU A 317 -32.23 14.18 -13.00
C LEU A 317 -33.29 13.07 -13.06
N PRO A 318 -34.12 13.03 -14.12
CA PRO A 318 -35.13 11.99 -14.27
C PRO A 318 -34.45 10.61 -14.32
N PRO A 319 -35.14 9.56 -13.81
CA PRO A 319 -34.60 8.20 -13.85
C PRO A 319 -34.31 7.78 -15.30
N PRO A 320 -33.27 6.96 -15.53
CA PRO A 320 -32.98 6.45 -16.85
C PRO A 320 -34.18 5.64 -17.39
N PRO A 321 -34.47 5.71 -18.70
CA PRO A 321 -35.53 4.92 -19.29
C PRO A 321 -35.25 3.43 -19.10
N PRO A 322 -36.29 2.59 -18.97
CA PRO A 322 -36.12 1.15 -18.89
C PRO A 322 -35.40 0.63 -20.15
N PRO A 323 -34.56 -0.40 -20.03
CA PRO A 323 -33.94 -1.04 -21.18
C PRO A 323 -35.04 -1.55 -22.10
N GLY A 324 -34.97 -1.15 -23.37
CA GLY A 324 -36.03 -1.31 -24.36
C GLY A 324 -36.50 -2.76 -24.53
N GLU A 325 -37.83 -2.89 -24.62
CA GLU A 325 -38.55 -4.03 -25.22
C GLU A 325 -38.46 -3.99 -26.75
#